data_AF-A0A7W4ELP4-F1
#
_entry.id   AF-A0A7W4ELP4-F1
#
_cell.length_a   1.000
_cell.length_b   1.000
_cell.length_c   1.000
_cell.angle_alpha   90.00
_cell.angle_beta   90.00
_cell.angle_gamma   90.00
#
_symmetry.space_group_name_H-M   'P 1'
#
loop_
_entity.id
_entity.type
_entity.pdbx_description
1 polymer ?
#
loop_
_entity_poly.entity_id
_entity_poly.type
_entity_poly.pdbx_seq_one_letter_code
_entity_poly.pdbx_strand_id
1 'polypeptide(L)'
;MADALTQIVEKLEENSNILVTVNTNPTVDELSAALGITLLLNKLDKHATAVFSGHVPPALEFLQPEKTFEGTVDSLRDFIIALDKEKADHLRYKVVDDMVKIFITPYRTTINEKDLDFSQGDYNVEAVLAIGVRSTADLDHALESHGRILHDAAVTSISLDEPSHLGGIEWNNPRASGYSELLYALADVLVGENKKMIDEQIATA
;
A
#
# COMPACT_ATOMS: atom_id res chain seq x y z
N MET A 1 2.22 -8.39 -27.02
CA MET A 1 2.08 -8.53 -25.56
C MET A 1 2.58 -7.21 -24.98
N ALA A 2 1.79 -6.57 -24.12
CA ALA A 2 2.25 -5.36 -23.43
C ALA A 2 3.46 -5.71 -22.56
N ASP A 3 4.45 -4.83 -22.51
CA ASP A 3 5.61 -4.96 -21.62
C ASP A 3 5.14 -5.05 -20.16
N ALA A 4 5.84 -5.81 -19.32
CA ALA A 4 5.43 -6.03 -17.91
C ALA A 4 5.27 -4.68 -17.19
N LEU A 5 6.20 -3.76 -17.44
CA LEU A 5 6.14 -2.38 -16.94
C LEU A 5 4.84 -1.66 -17.32
N THR A 6 4.37 -1.78 -18.56
CA THR A 6 3.11 -1.14 -18.98
C THR A 6 1.91 -1.71 -18.23
N GLN A 7 1.84 -3.03 -18.05
CA GLN A 7 0.75 -3.66 -17.31
C GLN A 7 0.74 -3.25 -15.84
N ILE A 8 1.92 -3.09 -15.24
CA ILE A 8 2.06 -2.63 -13.85
C ILE A 8 1.55 -1.19 -13.73
N VAL A 9 1.96 -0.31 -14.64
CA VAL A 9 1.49 1.08 -14.67
C VAL A 9 -0.03 1.13 -14.77
N GLU A 10 -0.64 0.40 -15.71
CA GLU A 10 -2.10 0.32 -15.85
C GLU A 10 -2.77 -0.12 -14.54
N LYS A 11 -2.24 -1.15 -13.86
CA LYS A 11 -2.81 -1.62 -12.58
C LYS A 11 -2.64 -0.62 -11.45
N LEU A 12 -1.52 0.09 -11.36
CA LEU A 12 -1.33 1.11 -10.33
C LEU A 12 -2.17 2.37 -10.60
N GLU A 13 -2.46 2.69 -11.86
CA GLU A 13 -3.37 3.77 -12.23
C GLU A 13 -4.84 3.43 -11.90
N GLU A 14 -5.27 2.19 -12.15
CA GLU A 14 -6.64 1.72 -11.91
C GLU A 14 -7.01 1.61 -10.42
N ASN A 15 -6.03 1.34 -9.55
CA ASN A 15 -6.27 1.05 -8.13
C ASN A 15 -5.80 2.20 -7.24
N SER A 16 -6.47 2.44 -6.12
CA SER A 16 -6.14 3.50 -5.15
C SER A 16 -5.43 2.95 -3.93
N ASN A 17 -5.88 1.82 -3.39
CA ASN A 17 -5.32 1.23 -2.17
C ASN A 17 -4.25 0.19 -2.52
N ILE A 18 -2.99 0.56 -2.30
CA ILE A 18 -1.84 -0.22 -2.80
C ILE A 18 -0.98 -0.67 -1.61
N LEU A 19 -0.81 -1.98 -1.46
CA LEU A 19 0.17 -2.53 -0.53
C LEU A 19 1.53 -2.64 -1.21
N VAL A 20 2.54 -2.00 -0.65
CA VAL A 20 3.95 -2.22 -1.02
C VAL A 20 4.59 -3.11 0.03
N THR A 21 5.19 -4.22 -0.39
CA THR A 21 5.80 -5.16 0.55
C THR A 21 7.12 -5.70 0.04
N VAL A 22 7.93 -6.19 0.96
CA VAL A 22 9.26 -6.75 0.75
C VAL A 22 9.34 -8.15 1.34
N ASN A 23 10.45 -8.85 1.09
CA ASN A 23 10.68 -10.15 1.71
C ASN A 23 10.99 -10.03 3.22
N THR A 24 11.07 -11.16 3.93
CA THR A 24 11.33 -11.20 5.38
C THR A 24 12.69 -10.62 5.82
N ASN A 25 13.67 -10.53 4.93
CA ASN A 25 15.02 -10.05 5.26
C ASN A 25 15.58 -9.19 4.13
N PRO A 26 15.00 -7.99 3.93
CA PRO A 26 15.26 -7.19 2.77
C PRO A 26 16.61 -6.50 2.89
N THR A 27 17.23 -6.28 1.74
CA THR A 27 18.41 -5.46 1.56
C THR A 27 18.09 -3.97 1.75
N VAL A 28 19.12 -3.16 1.92
CA VAL A 28 19.00 -1.69 1.97
C VAL A 28 18.34 -1.16 0.70
N ASP A 29 18.70 -1.70 -0.47
CA ASP A 29 18.14 -1.34 -1.77
C ASP A 29 16.65 -1.70 -1.89
N GLU A 30 16.22 -2.88 -1.42
CA GLU A 30 14.79 -3.27 -1.40
C GLU A 30 13.95 -2.32 -0.54
N LEU A 31 14.42 -1.99 0.66
CA LEU A 31 13.74 -1.07 1.57
C LEU A 31 13.71 0.37 1.01
N SER A 32 14.82 0.83 0.46
CA SER A 32 14.94 2.12 -0.22
C SER A 32 13.95 2.24 -1.38
N ALA A 33 13.94 1.26 -2.28
CA ALA A 33 13.03 1.22 -3.41
C ALA A 33 11.55 1.18 -2.98
N ALA A 34 11.22 0.39 -1.96
CA ALA A 34 9.88 0.31 -1.39
C ALA A 34 9.43 1.65 -0.78
N LEU A 35 10.33 2.34 -0.06
CA LEU A 35 10.04 3.64 0.53
C LEU A 35 9.81 4.70 -0.56
N GLY A 36 10.71 4.79 -1.54
CA GLY A 36 10.64 5.75 -2.63
C GLY A 36 9.36 5.61 -3.46
N ILE A 37 9.01 4.39 -3.88
CA ILE A 37 7.79 4.16 -4.65
C ILE A 37 6.52 4.44 -3.83
N THR A 38 6.52 4.11 -2.54
CA THR A 38 5.36 4.35 -1.66
C THR A 38 5.10 5.85 -1.49
N LEU A 39 6.15 6.64 -1.24
CA LEU A 39 6.05 8.09 -1.15
C LEU A 39 5.55 8.69 -2.47
N LEU A 40 6.05 8.20 -3.60
CA LEU A 40 5.60 8.65 -4.92
C LEU A 40 4.13 8.35 -5.16
N LEU A 41 3.69 7.12 -4.91
CA LEU A 41 2.29 6.71 -5.08
C LEU A 41 1.37 7.57 -4.21
N ASN A 42 1.74 7.83 -2.95
CA ASN A 42 0.99 8.74 -2.08
C ASN A 42 0.92 10.16 -2.61
N LYS A 43 1.97 10.65 -3.28
CA LYS A 43 1.99 11.96 -3.93
C LYS A 43 1.17 12.01 -5.24
N LEU A 44 0.88 10.86 -5.83
CA LEU A 44 -0.04 10.67 -6.95
C LEU A 44 -1.48 10.41 -6.49
N ASP A 45 -1.83 10.82 -5.27
CA ASP A 45 -3.15 10.65 -4.63
C ASP A 45 -3.59 9.18 -4.51
N LYS A 46 -2.63 8.25 -4.42
CA LYS A 46 -2.89 6.85 -4.03
C LYS A 46 -2.81 6.71 -2.50
N HIS A 47 -3.40 5.64 -1.98
CA HIS A 47 -3.29 5.24 -0.58
C HIS A 47 -2.33 4.06 -0.50
N ALA A 48 -1.04 4.36 -0.70
CA ALA A 48 0.02 3.37 -0.67
C ALA A 48 0.54 3.18 0.76
N THR A 49 0.54 1.93 1.22
CA THR A 49 1.06 1.54 2.53
C THR A 49 2.21 0.58 2.33
N ALA A 50 3.38 0.92 2.86
CA ALA A 50 4.53 0.02 2.88
C ALA A 50 4.52 -0.81 4.16
N VAL A 51 4.63 -2.13 4.07
CA VAL A 51 4.64 -3.01 5.24
C VAL A 51 5.97 -3.76 5.34
N PHE A 52 6.62 -3.62 6.49
CA PHE A 52 7.83 -4.34 6.87
C PHE A 52 7.90 -4.46 8.40
N SER A 53 7.88 -5.70 8.92
CA SER A 53 7.90 -5.96 10.38
C SER A 53 9.30 -6.19 10.94
N GLY A 54 10.31 -6.28 10.08
CA GLY A 54 11.70 -6.44 10.48
C GLY A 54 12.34 -5.15 11.03
N HIS A 55 13.63 -5.24 11.33
CA HIS A 55 14.39 -4.10 11.81
C HIS A 55 14.91 -3.26 10.64
N VAL A 56 14.53 -1.98 10.59
CA VAL A 56 15.06 -1.06 9.59
C VAL A 56 16.52 -0.75 9.92
N PRO A 57 17.47 -0.95 8.98
CA PRO A 57 18.87 -0.66 9.21
C PRO A 57 19.11 0.82 9.55
N PRO A 58 20.04 1.16 10.48
CA PRO A 58 20.35 2.55 10.82
C PRO A 58 20.77 3.42 9.63
N ALA A 59 21.30 2.78 8.57
CA ALA A 59 21.65 3.43 7.32
C ALA A 59 20.47 4.10 6.62
N LEU A 60 19.22 3.73 6.93
CA LEU A 60 18.00 4.28 6.34
C LEU A 60 17.27 5.28 7.24
N GLU A 61 17.69 5.49 8.49
CA GLU A 61 17.01 6.39 9.44
C GLU A 61 16.83 7.81 8.89
N PHE A 62 17.78 8.28 8.07
CA PHE A 62 17.71 9.61 7.48
C PHE A 62 16.52 9.80 6.51
N LEU A 63 15.98 8.72 5.93
CA LEU A 63 14.78 8.73 5.08
C LEU A 63 13.47 8.78 5.89
N GLN A 64 13.55 8.72 7.22
CA GLN A 64 12.42 8.65 8.14
C GLN A 64 11.48 7.47 7.83
N PRO A 65 12.02 6.23 7.73
CA PRO A 65 11.27 5.04 7.33
C PRO A 65 10.07 4.78 8.25
N GLU A 66 10.15 5.16 9.52
CA GLU A 66 9.06 5.04 10.50
C GLU A 66 7.79 5.83 10.17
N LYS A 67 7.87 6.79 9.23
CA LYS A 67 6.70 7.54 8.74
C LYS A 67 6.00 6.87 7.56
N THR A 68 6.65 5.89 6.94
CA THR A 68 6.18 5.27 5.69
C THR A 68 5.93 3.78 5.86
N PHE A 69 6.81 3.09 6.57
CA PHE A 69 6.66 1.67 6.87
C PHE A 69 5.79 1.45 8.10
N GLU A 70 4.84 0.54 7.94
CA GLU A 70 4.06 0.00 9.03
C GLU A 70 4.56 -1.40 9.40
N GLY A 71 4.66 -1.67 10.71
CA GLY A 71 5.05 -2.98 11.21
C GLY A 71 3.91 -4.01 11.21
N THR A 72 2.70 -3.58 10.87
CA THR A 72 1.49 -4.42 10.83
C THR A 72 0.62 -4.00 9.65
N VAL A 73 -0.34 -4.86 9.28
CA VAL A 73 -1.30 -4.60 8.20
C VAL A 73 -2.63 -4.01 8.72
N ASP A 74 -2.72 -3.64 9.99
CA ASP A 74 -4.00 -3.26 10.62
C ASP A 74 -4.61 -1.99 9.99
N SER A 75 -3.79 -1.06 9.49
CA SER A 75 -4.25 0.14 8.78
C SER A 75 -4.94 -0.15 7.45
N LEU A 76 -4.70 -1.35 6.88
CA LEU A 76 -5.27 -1.78 5.61
C LEU A 76 -6.70 -2.32 5.77
N ARG A 77 -7.22 -2.42 7.00
CA ARG A 77 -8.60 -2.87 7.26
C ARG A 77 -9.54 -1.68 7.37
N ASP A 78 -10.71 -1.79 6.74
CA ASP A 78 -11.77 -0.82 6.97
C ASP A 78 -12.31 -0.97 8.40
N PHE A 79 -12.42 0.15 9.12
CA PHE A 79 -13.16 0.18 10.37
C PHE A 79 -14.63 0.49 10.08
N ILE A 80 -15.51 -0.47 10.34
CA ILE A 80 -16.93 -0.38 10.02
C ILE A 80 -17.71 0.08 11.26
N ILE A 81 -18.39 1.22 11.11
CA ILE A 81 -19.39 1.72 12.07
C ILE A 81 -20.77 1.47 11.46
N ALA A 82 -21.50 0.51 12.02
CA ALA A 82 -22.84 0.15 11.58
C ALA A 82 -23.91 0.71 12.52
N LEU A 83 -25.04 1.10 11.94
CA LEU A 83 -26.21 1.61 12.65
C LEU A 83 -27.48 1.10 11.95
N ASP A 84 -28.51 0.79 12.73
CA ASP A 84 -29.81 0.40 12.18
C ASP A 84 -30.41 1.52 11.33
N LYS A 85 -30.70 1.19 10.06
CA LYS A 85 -31.29 2.12 9.08
C LYS A 85 -32.64 2.69 9.53
N GLU A 86 -33.38 2.00 10.41
CA GLU A 86 -34.67 2.51 10.90
C GLU A 86 -34.48 3.63 11.93
N LYS A 87 -33.29 3.76 12.52
CA LYS A 87 -32.97 4.76 13.55
C LYS A 87 -32.34 6.04 12.98
N ALA A 88 -31.80 6.01 11.76
CA ALA A 88 -31.13 7.15 11.14
C ALA A 88 -31.77 7.54 9.80
N ASP A 89 -31.89 8.84 9.57
CA ASP A 89 -32.41 9.39 8.32
C ASP A 89 -31.27 9.70 7.34
N HIS A 90 -30.29 10.47 7.80
CA HIS A 90 -29.17 10.94 6.99
C HIS A 90 -27.85 10.93 7.78
N LEU A 91 -26.76 10.55 7.10
CA LEU A 91 -25.40 10.70 7.60
C LEU A 91 -24.67 11.77 6.77
N ARG A 92 -23.86 12.59 7.43
CA ARG A 92 -22.90 13.48 6.78
C ARG A 92 -21.64 13.54 7.60
N TYR A 93 -20.49 13.73 6.97
CA TYR A 93 -19.25 13.96 7.68
C TYR A 93 -18.71 15.36 7.37
N LYS A 94 -17.89 15.89 8.27
CA LYS A 94 -17.12 17.11 8.05
C LYS A 94 -15.77 16.98 8.74
N VAL A 95 -14.71 17.36 8.03
CA VAL A 95 -13.40 17.56 8.63
C VAL A 95 -13.41 18.93 9.34
N VAL A 96 -13.22 18.93 10.66
CA VAL A 96 -13.16 20.13 11.50
C VAL A 96 -11.94 20.03 12.37
N ASP A 97 -11.02 20.98 12.22
CA ASP A 97 -9.67 20.93 12.79
C ASP A 97 -8.99 19.61 12.33
N ASP A 98 -8.43 18.83 13.26
CA ASP A 98 -7.79 17.54 12.99
C ASP A 98 -8.74 16.34 13.17
N MET A 99 -10.07 16.54 13.12
CA MET A 99 -11.06 15.49 13.37
C MET A 99 -12.06 15.33 12.23
N VAL A 100 -12.32 14.07 11.83
CA VAL A 100 -13.47 13.70 11.00
C VAL A 100 -14.71 13.56 11.90
N LYS A 101 -15.62 14.53 11.83
CA LYS A 101 -16.87 14.51 12.60
C LYS A 101 -17.99 13.92 11.76
N ILE A 102 -18.51 12.78 12.19
CA ILE A 102 -19.69 12.14 11.58
C ILE A 102 -20.94 12.64 12.31
N PHE A 103 -21.86 13.28 11.58
CA PHE A 103 -23.15 13.73 12.07
C PHE A 103 -24.24 12.77 11.59
N ILE A 104 -24.96 12.18 12.55
CA ILE A 104 -26.05 11.25 12.28
C ILE A 104 -27.35 11.94 12.69
N THR A 105 -28.25 12.17 11.72
CA THR A 105 -29.59 12.72 12.00
C THR A 105 -30.52 11.55 12.37
N PRO A 106 -31.04 11.49 13.61
CA PRO A 106 -31.91 10.41 14.01
C PRO A 106 -33.30 10.52 13.40
N TYR A 107 -33.97 9.38 13.20
CA TYR A 107 -35.36 9.31 12.76
C TYR A 107 -36.28 8.94 13.94
N ARG A 108 -37.00 9.94 14.47
CA ARG A 108 -38.02 9.77 15.55
C ARG A 108 -37.55 9.01 16.80
N THR A 109 -36.24 8.93 17.02
CA THR A 109 -35.61 8.28 18.18
C THR A 109 -34.38 9.06 18.62
N THR A 110 -33.74 8.63 19.69
CA THR A 110 -32.42 9.09 20.13
C THR A 110 -31.39 8.01 19.80
N ILE A 111 -30.30 8.38 19.13
CA ILE A 111 -29.15 7.49 18.88
C ILE A 111 -28.12 7.70 19.99
N ASN A 112 -27.61 6.61 20.54
CA ASN A 112 -26.49 6.60 21.49
C ASN A 112 -25.46 5.54 21.11
N GLU A 113 -24.36 5.46 21.86
CA GLU A 113 -23.25 4.53 21.59
C GLU A 113 -23.70 3.06 21.48
N LYS A 114 -24.72 2.64 22.24
CA LYS A 114 -25.23 1.26 22.21
C LYS A 114 -26.00 0.92 20.93
N ASP A 115 -26.35 1.92 20.14
CA ASP A 115 -26.98 1.74 18.83
C ASP A 115 -25.95 1.56 17.71
N LEU A 116 -24.67 1.84 17.99
CA LEU A 116 -23.56 1.66 17.05
C LEU A 116 -22.92 0.29 17.26
N ASP A 117 -22.71 -0.41 16.15
CA ASP A 117 -21.91 -1.63 16.11
C ASP A 117 -20.57 -1.33 15.44
N PHE A 118 -19.50 -1.85 16.03
CA PHE A 118 -18.13 -1.58 15.61
C PHE A 118 -17.47 -2.89 15.23
N SER A 119 -16.99 -2.98 14.00
CA SER A 119 -16.31 -4.17 13.50
C SER A 119 -15.15 -3.79 12.59
N GLN A 120 -14.24 -4.74 12.37
CA GLN A 120 -13.18 -4.64 11.38
C GLN A 120 -13.65 -5.37 10.13
N GLY A 121 -13.55 -4.70 8.98
CA GLY A 121 -13.83 -5.27 7.67
C GLY A 121 -12.73 -6.19 7.17
N ASP A 122 -12.89 -6.63 5.92
CA ASP A 122 -11.81 -7.25 5.18
C ASP A 122 -10.71 -6.22 4.85
N TYR A 123 -9.58 -6.71 4.35
CA TYR A 123 -8.52 -5.85 3.86
C TYR A 123 -8.97 -5.08 2.63
N ASN A 124 -8.83 -3.77 2.69
CA ASN A 124 -9.10 -2.86 1.60
C ASN A 124 -7.83 -2.65 0.78
N VAL A 125 -7.34 -3.72 0.15
CA VAL A 125 -6.14 -3.71 -0.71
C VAL A 125 -6.56 -4.13 -2.11
N GLU A 126 -6.34 -3.24 -3.09
CA GLU A 126 -6.77 -3.45 -4.47
C GLU A 126 -5.60 -3.89 -5.35
N ALA A 127 -4.38 -3.46 -5.03
CA ALA A 127 -3.16 -3.90 -5.69
C ALA A 127 -2.03 -4.17 -4.68
N VAL A 128 -1.15 -5.10 -5.04
CA VAL A 128 0.04 -5.44 -4.26
C VAL A 128 1.28 -5.30 -5.13
N LEU A 129 2.27 -4.58 -4.64
CA LEU A 129 3.59 -4.45 -5.24
C LEU A 129 4.61 -5.15 -4.33
N ALA A 130 4.96 -6.39 -4.67
CA ALA A 130 5.90 -7.21 -3.93
C ALA A 130 7.32 -7.08 -4.51
N ILE A 131 8.25 -6.55 -3.73
CA ILE A 131 9.62 -6.24 -4.15
C ILE A 131 10.56 -7.29 -3.54
N GLY A 132 11.20 -8.09 -4.40
CA GLY A 132 12.16 -9.10 -3.97
C GLY A 132 11.58 -10.29 -3.20
N VAL A 133 10.26 -10.46 -3.26
CA VAL A 133 9.54 -11.59 -2.66
C VAL A 133 9.46 -12.71 -3.68
N ARG A 134 10.04 -13.87 -3.38
CA ARG A 134 10.04 -15.02 -4.31
C ARG A 134 8.77 -15.84 -4.22
N SER A 135 8.32 -16.16 -3.01
CA SER A 135 7.12 -16.95 -2.78
C SER A 135 6.29 -16.38 -1.63
N THR A 136 5.05 -16.85 -1.48
CA THR A 136 4.19 -16.43 -0.37
C THR A 136 4.77 -16.78 1.00
N ALA A 137 5.67 -17.76 1.07
CA ALA A 137 6.40 -18.12 2.29
C ALA A 137 7.55 -17.14 2.62
N ASP A 138 7.97 -16.31 1.65
CA ASP A 138 9.03 -15.32 1.82
C ASP A 138 8.49 -13.92 2.12
N LEU A 139 7.16 -13.79 2.20
CA LEU A 139 6.51 -12.54 2.59
C LEU A 139 6.83 -12.21 4.05
N ASP A 140 6.96 -10.91 4.31
CA ASP A 140 7.12 -10.41 5.67
C ASP A 140 6.09 -11.00 6.65
N HIS A 141 6.53 -11.26 7.89
CA HIS A 141 5.69 -11.88 8.94
C HIS A 141 4.38 -11.14 9.22
N ALA A 142 4.32 -9.82 8.96
CA ALA A 142 3.07 -9.06 9.06
C ALA A 142 1.97 -9.58 8.10
N LEU A 143 2.37 -10.25 7.01
CA LEU A 143 1.50 -10.77 5.97
C LEU A 143 1.27 -12.30 6.04
N GLU A 144 2.04 -13.03 6.86
CA GLU A 144 1.97 -14.51 6.95
C GLU A 144 0.60 -15.06 7.33
N SER A 145 -0.17 -14.34 8.16
CA SER A 145 -1.53 -14.74 8.55
C SER A 145 -2.61 -14.31 7.55
N HIS A 146 -2.22 -13.68 6.43
CA HIS A 146 -3.12 -12.87 5.62
C HIS A 146 -3.05 -13.19 4.12
N GLY A 147 -2.92 -14.47 3.76
CA GLY A 147 -2.97 -14.94 2.35
C GLY A 147 -4.22 -14.52 1.57
N ARG A 148 -5.28 -14.05 2.24
CA ARG A 148 -6.46 -13.43 1.62
C ARG A 148 -6.12 -12.10 0.90
N ILE A 149 -5.18 -11.30 1.42
CA ILE A 149 -4.79 -10.00 0.82
C ILE A 149 -4.31 -10.18 -0.61
N LEU A 150 -3.48 -11.20 -0.86
CA LEU A 150 -2.93 -11.47 -2.20
C LEU A 150 -3.94 -12.08 -3.16
N HIS A 151 -4.96 -12.77 -2.64
CA HIS A 151 -5.93 -13.48 -3.47
C HIS A 151 -6.89 -12.53 -4.18
N ASP A 152 -7.30 -11.46 -3.50
CA ASP A 152 -8.33 -10.55 -4.00
C ASP A 152 -7.75 -9.29 -4.68
N ALA A 153 -6.44 -9.06 -4.55
CA ALA A 153 -5.74 -7.91 -5.11
C ALA A 153 -5.03 -8.21 -6.44
N ALA A 154 -4.81 -7.18 -7.25
CA ALA A 154 -3.93 -7.26 -8.41
C ALA A 154 -2.46 -7.33 -7.95
N VAL A 155 -1.89 -8.54 -7.97
CA VAL A 155 -0.51 -8.77 -7.53
C VAL A 155 0.49 -8.48 -8.65
N THR A 156 1.49 -7.67 -8.32
CA THR A 156 2.71 -7.44 -9.10
C THR A 156 3.90 -7.87 -8.27
N SER A 157 4.85 -8.55 -8.90
CA SER A 157 6.11 -8.95 -8.27
C SER A 157 7.30 -8.46 -9.08
N ILE A 158 8.30 -7.92 -8.38
CA ILE A 158 9.53 -7.40 -8.97
C ILE A 158 10.70 -8.24 -8.45
N SER A 159 11.53 -8.75 -9.36
CA SER A 159 12.67 -9.61 -9.02
C SER A 159 13.91 -9.29 -9.86
N LEU A 160 15.09 -9.40 -9.23
CA LEU A 160 16.39 -9.22 -9.88
C LEU A 160 17.05 -10.54 -10.28
N ASP A 161 16.55 -11.69 -9.82
CA ASP A 161 17.18 -12.98 -10.08
C ASP A 161 16.18 -13.96 -10.67
N GLU A 162 15.54 -14.76 -9.83
CA GLU A 162 14.52 -15.71 -10.24
C GLU A 162 13.15 -15.02 -10.22
N PRO A 163 12.28 -15.29 -11.20
CA PRO A 163 10.91 -14.80 -11.16
C PRO A 163 10.20 -15.26 -9.88
N SER A 164 9.38 -14.37 -9.33
CA SER A 164 8.52 -14.70 -8.20
C SER A 164 7.41 -15.67 -8.62
N HIS A 165 6.73 -16.28 -7.64
CA HIS A 165 5.61 -17.20 -7.86
C HIS A 165 4.41 -16.81 -6.99
N LEU A 166 4.11 -15.51 -6.94
CA LEU A 166 3.00 -14.96 -6.16
C LEU A 166 1.67 -14.95 -6.92
N GLY A 167 1.72 -15.18 -8.24
CA GLY A 167 0.60 -14.95 -9.15
C GLY A 167 0.51 -13.49 -9.59
N GLY A 168 -0.16 -13.23 -10.71
CA GLY A 168 -0.32 -11.89 -11.27
C GLY A 168 0.78 -11.50 -12.27
N ILE A 169 1.22 -10.24 -12.22
CA ILE A 169 2.23 -9.69 -13.14
C ILE A 169 3.62 -9.92 -12.53
N GLU A 170 4.52 -10.53 -13.31
CA GLU A 170 5.92 -10.76 -12.92
C GLU A 170 6.84 -9.85 -13.75
N TRP A 171 7.56 -8.95 -13.07
CA TRP A 171 8.61 -8.15 -13.68
C TRP A 171 9.97 -8.58 -13.15
N ASN A 172 10.55 -9.56 -13.84
CA ASN A 172 11.89 -10.07 -13.58
C ASN A 172 12.90 -9.41 -14.53
N ASN A 173 13.95 -8.79 -13.98
CA ASN A 173 15.02 -8.22 -14.78
C ASN A 173 16.40 -8.49 -14.15
N PRO A 174 17.09 -9.57 -14.56
CA PRO A 174 18.40 -9.94 -14.02
C PRO A 174 19.57 -9.10 -14.53
N ARG A 175 19.29 -8.09 -15.36
CA ARG A 175 20.30 -7.14 -15.83
C ARG A 175 20.27 -5.82 -15.08
N ALA A 176 19.24 -5.58 -14.27
CA ALA A 176 19.18 -4.39 -13.43
C ALA A 176 20.23 -4.47 -12.32
N SER A 177 20.75 -3.30 -11.94
CA SER A 177 21.74 -3.14 -10.89
C SER A 177 21.15 -3.20 -9.47
N GLY A 178 19.85 -2.98 -9.34
CA GLY A 178 19.12 -2.99 -8.08
C GLY A 178 17.61 -2.78 -8.28
N TYR A 179 16.84 -2.92 -7.20
CA TYR A 179 15.42 -2.64 -7.16
C TYR A 179 15.15 -1.15 -7.34
N SER A 180 15.98 -0.26 -6.78
CA SER A 180 15.82 1.18 -7.00
C SER A 180 15.88 1.57 -8.49
N GLU A 181 16.65 0.85 -9.32
CA GLU A 181 16.66 1.07 -10.78
C GLU A 181 15.30 0.70 -11.42
N LEU A 182 14.75 -0.47 -11.06
CA LEU A 182 13.47 -0.93 -11.60
C LEU A 182 12.32 -0.04 -11.13
N LEU A 183 12.30 0.29 -9.84
CA LEU A 183 11.27 1.16 -9.28
C LEU A 183 11.40 2.60 -9.78
N TYR A 184 12.60 3.06 -10.11
CA TYR A 184 12.78 4.33 -10.83
C TYR A 184 12.19 4.26 -12.24
N ALA A 185 12.43 3.18 -13.00
CA ALA A 185 11.83 3.02 -14.33
C ALA A 185 10.29 3.00 -14.27
N LEU A 186 9.70 2.38 -13.24
CA LEU A 186 8.27 2.43 -12.96
C LEU A 186 7.80 3.86 -12.62
N ALA A 187 8.48 4.50 -11.69
CA ALA A 187 8.20 5.87 -11.28
C ALA A 187 8.26 6.83 -12.48
N ASP A 188 9.26 6.69 -13.35
CA ASP A 188 9.50 7.56 -14.50
C ASP A 188 8.32 7.54 -15.49
N VAL A 189 7.73 6.35 -15.69
CA VAL A 189 6.52 6.18 -16.52
C VAL A 189 5.29 6.74 -15.80
N LEU A 190 5.08 6.40 -14.52
CA LEU A 190 3.93 6.88 -13.73
C LEU A 190 3.83 8.41 -13.68
N VAL A 191 4.96 9.10 -13.54
CA VAL A 191 4.96 10.58 -13.48
C VAL A 191 4.86 11.23 -14.84
N GLY A 192 5.12 10.49 -15.93
CA GLY A 192 5.14 11.01 -17.30
C GLY A 192 5.97 12.29 -17.43
N GLU A 193 5.35 13.36 -17.92
CA GLU A 193 6.00 14.68 -18.07
C GLU A 193 6.18 15.43 -16.73
N ASN A 194 5.45 15.03 -15.68
CA ASN A 194 5.48 15.71 -14.39
C ASN A 194 6.61 15.20 -13.48
N LYS A 195 7.84 15.29 -13.97
CA LYS A 195 9.05 14.81 -13.25
C LYS A 195 9.24 15.45 -11.86
N LYS A 196 8.60 16.59 -11.58
CA LYS A 196 8.61 17.24 -10.26
C LYS A 196 7.92 16.43 -9.15
N MET A 197 7.15 15.40 -9.52
CA MET A 197 6.57 14.46 -8.56
C MET A 197 7.66 13.66 -7.83
N ILE A 198 8.79 13.39 -8.48
CA ILE A 198 9.97 12.82 -7.83
C ILE A 198 10.73 13.98 -7.17
N ASP A 199 10.48 14.22 -5.88
CA ASP A 199 11.19 15.24 -5.10
C ASP A 199 12.48 14.70 -4.47
N GLU A 200 13.14 15.54 -3.66
CA GLU A 200 14.38 15.18 -2.99
C GLU A 200 14.24 13.92 -2.13
N GLN A 201 13.14 13.77 -1.38
CA GLN A 201 12.97 12.62 -0.50
C GLN A 201 12.79 11.33 -1.33
N ILE A 202 11.95 11.37 -2.36
CA ILE A 202 11.71 10.23 -3.25
C ILE A 202 12.97 9.87 -4.05
N ALA A 203 13.74 10.86 -4.50
CA ALA A 203 14.97 10.63 -5.28
C ALA A 203 16.15 10.14 -4.43
N THR A 204 16.14 10.45 -3.13
CA THR A 204 17.21 10.02 -2.21
C THR A 204 16.97 8.59 -1.71
N ALA A 205 15.69 8.19 -1.62
CA ALA A 205 15.31 6.80 -1.42
C ALA A 205 15.66 5.97 -2.66
#